data_AF-A0A4U5VIX2-F1
#
_entry.id   AF-A0A4U5VIX2-F1
#
_cell.length_a   1.000
_cell.length_b   1.000
_cell.length_c   1.000
_cell.angle_alpha   90.00
_cell.angle_beta   90.00
_cell.angle_gamma   90.00
#
_symmetry.space_group_name_H-M   'P 1'
#
loop_
_entity.id
_entity.type
_entity.pdbx_description
1 polymer ?
#
loop_
_entity_poly.entity_id
_entity_poly.type
_entity_poly.pdbx_seq_one_letter_code
_entity_poly.pdbx_strand_id
1 'polypeptide(L)'
;MTDGSETAPENQYTKLRWLLTIAGLIFYVVDIWTDVLLALKYFQEKHFVWTGLTLMFVLAGLLVTQIFSYAWYSGDMNDPEEKENVPRMSRGGFAALHVFGMGIFTRYYHLLKQGFKVVWTSNSSSDEEKKAVHHKLFCLAADLSMLKLFESFIESVPQLLLQLYIVMGRTECSVMQCLSMVFSFFNVAWALVDYRRCLRRSLPQTTEMPSGLPTAVYLFYKLCTITSHILSCTLLLILSTYSTIVFTILWLLGTIWAHSLKTNFCSSRGLEFLYRAVIGVILTFTFFNVKGQNTRAEMIIYYLIHSYINMSALILLALFKPELMLSMFLLTVIGLIVGCSVLGLVFLVLYYLFLHPKETEPRVSDEVDGPGNNTRTKTNKRISNFIQP
;
A
#
# COMPACT_ATOMS: atom_id res chain seq x y z
N MET A 1 -7.09 46.31 -10.23
CA MET A 1 -7.36 45.29 -9.19
C MET A 1 -8.52 44.43 -9.68
N THR A 2 -8.21 43.39 -10.43
CA THR A 2 -9.12 42.27 -10.69
C THR A 2 -8.29 41.03 -10.43
N ASP A 3 -8.71 40.34 -9.39
CA ASP A 3 -8.05 39.26 -8.70
C ASP A 3 -7.91 38.06 -9.64
N GLY A 4 -6.67 37.79 -10.04
CA GLY A 4 -6.28 36.58 -10.76
C GLY A 4 -6.17 35.45 -9.77
N SER A 5 -7.29 34.81 -9.43
CA SER A 5 -7.26 33.46 -8.88
C SER A 5 -6.92 32.49 -10.01
N GLU A 6 -5.64 32.45 -10.38
CA GLU A 6 -5.06 31.33 -11.09
C GLU A 6 -5.21 30.10 -10.20
N THR A 7 -6.30 29.35 -10.41
CA THR A 7 -6.41 27.98 -9.95
C THR A 7 -5.30 27.20 -10.65
N ALA A 8 -4.20 26.95 -9.92
CA ALA A 8 -3.11 26.11 -10.40
C ALA A 8 -3.71 24.82 -10.97
N PRO A 9 -3.34 24.39 -12.19
CA PRO A 9 -3.92 23.20 -12.78
C PRO A 9 -3.61 22.00 -11.88
N GLU A 10 -4.66 21.31 -11.43
CA GLU A 10 -4.63 20.30 -10.34
C GLU A 10 -3.69 19.10 -10.61
N ASN A 11 -3.11 19.00 -11.82
CA ASN A 11 -2.18 17.95 -12.25
C ASN A 11 -0.69 18.31 -12.05
N GLN A 12 -0.34 19.33 -11.27
CA GLN A 12 1.06 19.70 -11.03
C GLN A 12 1.66 19.01 -9.79
N TYR A 13 2.93 18.63 -9.90
CA TYR A 13 3.73 18.14 -8.78
C TYR A 13 4.09 19.32 -7.87
N THR A 14 3.48 19.38 -6.68
CA THR A 14 3.56 20.55 -5.80
C THR A 14 4.71 20.47 -4.77
N LYS A 15 5.05 21.62 -4.18
CA LYS A 15 5.95 21.73 -3.02
C LYS A 15 5.52 20.81 -1.87
N LEU A 16 4.22 20.78 -1.57
CA LEU A 16 3.66 19.90 -0.55
C LEU A 16 3.93 18.42 -0.86
N ARG A 17 3.74 17.99 -2.11
CA ARG A 17 4.01 16.60 -2.50
C ARG A 17 5.49 16.25 -2.33
N TRP A 18 6.39 17.14 -2.70
CA TRP A 18 7.82 16.95 -2.50
C TRP A 18 8.20 16.82 -1.01
N LEU A 19 7.62 17.67 -0.14
CA LEU A 19 7.79 17.56 1.32
C LEU A 19 7.24 16.24 1.87
N LEU A 20 6.08 15.77 1.37
CA LEU A 20 5.52 14.47 1.73
C LEU A 20 6.43 13.31 1.31
N THR A 21 7.15 13.41 0.20
CA THR A 21 8.17 12.42 -0.19
C THR A 21 9.31 12.36 0.81
N ILE A 22 9.77 13.50 1.35
CA ILE A 22 10.78 13.53 2.41
C ILE A 22 10.25 12.89 3.69
N ALA A 23 9.04 13.24 4.10
CA ALA A 23 8.41 12.62 5.26
C ALA A 23 8.31 11.10 5.10
N GLY A 24 7.93 10.62 3.91
CA GLY A 24 7.91 9.19 3.58
C GLY A 24 9.28 8.52 3.71
N LEU A 25 10.37 9.17 3.28
CA LEU A 25 11.73 8.66 3.45
C LEU A 25 12.11 8.57 4.94
N ILE A 26 11.77 9.59 5.73
CA ILE A 26 12.02 9.58 7.18
C ILE A 26 11.25 8.43 7.83
N PHE A 27 9.98 8.25 7.50
CA PHE A 27 9.18 7.13 8.03
C PHE A 27 9.76 5.77 7.65
N TYR A 28 10.25 5.61 6.43
CA TYR A 28 10.93 4.37 6.00
C TYR A 28 12.18 4.09 6.84
N VAL A 29 13.01 5.11 7.10
CA VAL A 29 14.19 4.95 7.96
C VAL A 29 13.80 4.61 9.39
N VAL A 30 12.80 5.30 9.94
CA VAL A 30 12.30 5.04 11.29
C VAL A 30 11.77 3.61 11.43
N ASP A 31 11.05 3.10 10.41
CA ASP A 31 10.54 1.71 10.36
C ASP A 31 11.69 0.71 10.57
N ILE A 32 12.74 0.80 9.74
CA ILE A 32 13.93 -0.06 9.81
C ILE A 32 14.55 -0.02 11.22
N TRP A 33 14.69 1.17 11.81
CA TRP A 33 15.21 1.31 13.17
C TRP A 33 14.29 0.65 14.19
N THR A 34 12.98 0.87 14.11
CA THR A 34 12.02 0.28 15.03
C THR A 34 11.96 -1.24 14.94
N ASP A 35 12.10 -1.82 13.74
CA ASP A 35 12.09 -3.26 13.52
C ASP A 35 13.33 -3.94 14.10
N VAL A 36 14.50 -3.33 13.88
CA VAL A 36 15.76 -3.80 14.49
C VAL A 36 15.68 -3.74 16.02
N LEU A 37 15.20 -2.62 16.57
CA LEU A 37 15.04 -2.46 18.02
C LEU A 37 14.05 -3.48 18.60
N LEU A 38 12.95 -3.75 17.90
CA LEU A 38 11.95 -4.73 18.32
C LEU A 38 12.52 -6.16 18.33
N ALA A 39 13.22 -6.54 17.27
CA ALA A 39 13.87 -7.85 17.18
C ALA A 39 14.93 -8.03 18.28
N LEU A 40 15.76 -7.01 18.53
CA LEU A 40 16.74 -7.03 19.62
C LEU A 40 16.08 -7.13 20.98
N LYS A 41 14.98 -6.41 21.21
CA LYS A 41 14.22 -6.49 22.45
C LYS A 41 13.71 -7.91 22.71
N TYR A 42 13.07 -8.55 21.72
CA TYR A 42 12.59 -9.93 21.88
C TYR A 42 13.74 -10.93 22.08
N PHE A 43 14.89 -10.70 21.44
CA PHE A 43 16.07 -11.54 21.62
C PHE A 43 16.63 -11.43 23.05
N GLN A 44 16.75 -10.21 23.57
CA GLN A 44 17.21 -9.94 24.94
C GLN A 44 16.25 -10.51 25.98
N GLU A 45 14.94 -10.44 25.74
CA GLU A 45 13.90 -11.08 26.57
C GLU A 45 13.84 -12.61 26.42
N LYS A 46 14.75 -13.23 25.64
CA LYS A 46 14.80 -14.69 25.34
C LYS A 46 13.57 -15.25 24.63
N HIS A 47 12.78 -14.39 23.99
CA HIS A 47 11.64 -14.78 23.16
C HIS A 47 12.09 -15.07 21.72
N PHE A 48 12.80 -16.19 21.53
CA PHE A 48 13.40 -16.54 20.25
C PHE A 48 12.39 -16.75 19.11
N VAL A 49 11.20 -17.28 19.41
CA VAL A 49 10.13 -17.47 18.42
C VAL A 49 9.64 -16.12 17.89
N TRP A 50 9.37 -15.16 18.78
CA TRP A 50 8.93 -13.81 18.37
C TRP A 50 10.03 -13.07 17.62
N THR A 51 11.29 -13.21 18.06
CA THR A 51 12.46 -12.69 17.35
C THR A 51 12.52 -13.25 15.92
N GLY A 52 12.41 -14.57 15.77
CA GLY A 52 12.47 -15.23 14.47
C GLY A 52 11.33 -14.81 13.54
N LEU A 53 10.10 -14.68 14.06
CA LEU A 53 8.95 -14.21 13.29
C LEU A 53 9.12 -12.75 12.85
N THR A 54 9.53 -11.84 13.75
CA THR A 54 9.80 -10.45 13.42
C THR A 54 10.86 -10.33 12.33
N LEU A 55 12.01 -11.01 12.49
CA LEU A 55 13.06 -11.01 11.46
C LEU A 55 12.59 -11.61 10.13
N MET A 56 11.75 -12.64 10.16
CA MET A 56 11.19 -13.25 8.95
C MET A 56 10.30 -12.26 8.18
N PHE A 57 9.44 -11.51 8.88
CA PHE A 57 8.59 -10.48 8.25
C PHE A 57 9.43 -9.34 7.66
N VAL A 58 10.43 -8.85 8.40
CA VAL A 58 11.36 -7.80 7.94
C VAL A 58 12.12 -8.24 6.68
N LEU A 59 12.70 -9.44 6.72
CA LEU A 59 13.43 -9.97 5.57
C LEU A 59 12.51 -10.22 4.37
N ALA A 60 11.29 -10.69 4.59
CA ALA A 60 10.32 -10.88 3.51
C ALA A 60 9.93 -9.56 2.84
N GLY A 61 9.61 -8.52 3.62
CA GLY A 61 9.29 -7.18 3.11
C GLY A 61 10.44 -6.58 2.33
N LEU A 62 11.65 -6.63 2.90
CA LEU A 62 12.88 -6.17 2.24
C LEU A 62 13.14 -6.95 0.93
N LEU A 63 13.07 -8.27 0.93
CA LEU A 63 13.32 -9.06 -0.27
C LEU A 63 12.33 -8.75 -1.38
N VAL A 64 11.03 -8.70 -1.07
CA VAL A 64 9.97 -8.41 -2.05
C VAL A 64 10.17 -7.01 -2.65
N THR A 65 10.37 -6.00 -1.80
CA THR A 65 10.55 -4.60 -2.28
C THR A 65 11.80 -4.44 -3.13
N GLN A 66 12.93 -5.05 -2.75
CA GLN A 66 14.17 -4.97 -3.53
C GLN A 66 14.05 -5.72 -4.86
N ILE A 67 13.38 -6.87 -4.91
CA ILE A 67 13.13 -7.61 -6.16
C ILE A 67 12.32 -6.75 -7.14
N PHE A 68 11.20 -6.17 -6.69
CA PHE A 68 10.38 -5.30 -7.54
C PHE A 68 11.12 -4.02 -7.94
N SER A 69 11.78 -3.36 -6.98
CA SER A 69 12.58 -2.17 -7.24
C SER A 69 13.65 -2.43 -8.30
N TYR A 70 14.38 -3.54 -8.20
CA TYR A 70 15.42 -3.90 -9.16
C TYR A 70 14.83 -4.19 -10.54
N ALA A 71 13.76 -5.00 -10.60
CA ALA A 71 13.14 -5.37 -11.87
C ALA A 71 12.63 -4.14 -12.64
N TRP A 72 11.99 -3.21 -11.93
CA TRP A 72 11.52 -1.96 -12.49
C TRP A 72 12.68 -1.07 -12.95
N TYR A 73 13.74 -0.93 -12.13
CA TYR A 73 14.90 -0.11 -12.47
C TYR A 73 15.66 -0.67 -13.68
N SER A 74 15.78 -1.99 -13.77
CA SER A 74 16.34 -2.66 -14.94
C SER A 74 15.48 -2.45 -16.18
N GLY A 75 14.16 -2.32 -16.03
CA GLY A 75 13.24 -1.96 -17.11
C GLY A 75 13.54 -0.58 -17.67
N ASP A 76 13.67 0.40 -16.76
CA ASP A 76 13.92 1.82 -17.04
C ASP A 76 15.31 2.04 -17.68
N MET A 77 16.35 1.34 -17.22
CA MET A 77 17.70 1.37 -17.84
C MET A 77 17.73 0.86 -19.27
N ASN A 78 16.79 -0.02 -19.64
CA ASN A 78 16.68 -0.56 -20.98
C ASN A 78 15.77 0.31 -21.87
N ASP A 79 15.28 1.45 -21.39
CA ASP A 79 14.52 2.44 -22.14
C ASP A 79 15.46 3.59 -22.57
N PRO A 80 15.67 3.82 -23.89
CA PRO A 80 16.59 4.85 -24.36
C PRO A 80 16.20 6.27 -23.95
N GLU A 81 14.91 6.55 -23.70
CA GLU A 81 14.42 7.86 -23.24
C GLU A 81 14.65 8.10 -21.74
N GLU A 82 14.75 7.03 -20.96
CA GLU A 82 14.98 7.13 -19.51
C GLU A 82 16.45 7.01 -19.13
N LYS A 83 17.30 6.44 -19.99
CA LYS A 83 18.75 6.26 -19.79
C LYS A 83 19.50 7.52 -19.36
N GLU A 84 19.12 8.69 -19.86
CA GLU A 84 19.80 9.95 -19.54
C GLU A 84 19.53 10.43 -18.10
N ASN A 85 18.43 9.96 -17.50
CA ASN A 85 17.98 10.35 -16.16
C ASN A 85 18.36 9.33 -15.08
N VAL A 86 19.01 8.22 -15.45
CA VAL A 86 19.48 7.18 -14.55
C VAL A 86 20.99 7.37 -14.29
N PRO A 87 21.49 7.22 -13.05
CA PRO A 87 22.91 7.25 -12.72
C PRO A 87 23.69 6.32 -13.63
N ARG A 88 24.82 6.82 -14.14
CA ARG A 88 25.81 6.05 -14.89
C ARG A 88 26.50 5.04 -13.96
N MET A 89 25.76 4.01 -13.55
CA MET A 89 26.29 2.87 -12.81
C MET A 89 26.07 1.60 -13.63
N SER A 90 27.03 0.68 -13.56
CA SER A 90 26.92 -0.60 -14.23
C SER A 90 25.73 -1.41 -13.68
N ARG A 91 25.17 -2.31 -14.50
CA ARG A 91 24.08 -3.21 -14.09
C ARG A 91 24.45 -4.03 -12.84
N GLY A 92 25.72 -4.42 -12.71
CA GLY A 92 26.25 -5.10 -11.53
C GLY A 92 26.26 -4.22 -10.27
N GLY A 93 26.58 -2.93 -10.40
CA GLY A 93 26.50 -1.98 -9.28
C GLY A 93 25.07 -1.78 -8.78
N PHE A 94 24.09 -1.70 -9.67
CA PHE A 94 22.67 -1.61 -9.28
C PHE A 94 22.16 -2.89 -8.62
N ALA A 95 22.56 -4.05 -9.11
CA ALA A 95 22.25 -5.33 -8.46
C ALA A 95 22.85 -5.37 -7.05
N ALA A 96 24.12 -4.99 -6.88
CA ALA A 96 24.76 -4.92 -5.57
C ALA A 96 24.02 -3.99 -4.60
N LEU A 97 23.62 -2.78 -5.05
CA LEU A 97 22.84 -1.85 -4.23
C LEU A 97 21.53 -2.47 -3.73
N HIS A 98 20.81 -3.22 -4.57
CA HIS A 98 19.56 -3.86 -4.16
C HIS A 98 19.80 -5.04 -3.22
N VAL A 99 20.89 -5.80 -3.41
CA VAL A 99 21.32 -6.86 -2.48
C VAL A 99 21.62 -6.30 -1.09
N PHE A 100 22.23 -5.11 -1.00
CA PHE A 100 22.49 -4.43 0.27
C PHE A 100 21.29 -3.61 0.80
N GLY A 101 20.10 -3.71 0.20
CA GLY A 101 18.92 -2.96 0.63
C GLY A 101 18.91 -1.46 0.25
N MET A 102 19.93 -0.99 -0.46
CA MET A 102 20.10 0.44 -0.82
C MET A 102 19.25 0.87 -2.04
N GLY A 103 18.56 -0.05 -2.71
CA GLY A 103 17.76 0.23 -3.90
C GLY A 103 16.66 1.26 -3.68
N ILE A 104 15.89 1.14 -2.59
CA ILE A 104 14.82 2.08 -2.23
C ILE A 104 15.35 3.50 -2.02
N PHE A 105 16.48 3.66 -1.33
CA PHE A 105 17.11 4.97 -1.13
C PHE A 105 17.49 5.64 -2.46
N THR A 106 17.95 4.87 -3.45
CA THR A 106 18.22 5.43 -4.78
C THR A 106 16.96 5.93 -5.49
N ARG A 107 15.82 5.23 -5.36
CA ARG A 107 14.53 5.68 -5.89
C ARG A 107 14.04 6.97 -5.24
N TYR A 108 14.14 7.06 -3.91
CA TYR A 108 13.83 8.29 -3.18
C TYR A 108 14.73 9.45 -3.63
N TYR A 109 16.05 9.23 -3.71
CA TYR A 109 17.00 10.24 -4.15
C TYR A 109 16.65 10.77 -5.55
N HIS A 110 16.30 9.88 -6.49
CA HIS A 110 15.90 10.29 -7.84
C HIS A 110 14.63 11.12 -7.87
N LEU A 111 13.58 10.65 -7.19
CA LEU A 111 12.31 11.36 -7.13
C LEU A 111 12.48 12.74 -6.49
N LEU A 112 13.24 12.82 -5.40
CA LEU A 112 13.52 14.08 -4.71
C LEU A 112 14.36 15.03 -5.56
N LYS A 113 15.38 14.53 -6.26
CA LYS A 113 16.24 15.35 -7.14
C LYS A 113 15.47 15.89 -8.35
N GLN A 114 14.72 15.04 -9.05
CA GLN A 114 13.90 15.46 -10.19
C GLN A 114 12.77 16.39 -9.73
N GLY A 115 12.12 16.06 -8.60
CA GLY A 115 11.07 16.89 -8.04
C GLY A 115 11.58 18.28 -7.61
N PHE A 116 12.78 18.36 -7.03
CA PHE A 116 13.38 19.65 -6.65
C PHE A 116 13.64 20.54 -7.88
N LYS A 117 14.23 19.98 -8.95
CA LYS A 117 14.49 20.70 -10.20
C LYS A 117 13.19 21.28 -10.78
N VAL A 118 12.11 20.50 -10.77
CA VAL A 118 10.82 20.90 -11.35
C VAL A 118 10.09 21.92 -10.47
N VAL A 119 10.13 21.77 -9.15
CA VAL A 119 9.39 22.64 -8.23
C VAL A 119 10.11 23.97 -7.97
N TRP A 120 11.45 23.96 -7.98
CA TRP A 120 12.26 25.10 -7.53
C TRP A 120 13.15 25.72 -8.60
N THR A 121 13.35 25.06 -9.76
CA THR A 121 14.28 25.51 -10.81
C THR A 121 13.60 25.65 -12.17
N SER A 122 12.26 25.65 -12.23
CA SER A 122 11.54 25.65 -13.50
C SER A 122 11.72 26.97 -14.26
N ASN A 123 12.66 26.93 -15.20
CA ASN A 123 12.84 27.91 -16.27
C ASN A 123 11.86 27.57 -17.41
N SER A 124 11.36 28.62 -18.06
CA SER A 124 10.49 28.63 -19.23
C SER A 124 10.61 27.41 -20.17
N SER A 125 9.68 26.47 -20.05
CA SER A 125 9.44 25.36 -20.99
C SER A 125 8.00 25.40 -21.52
N SER A 126 7.74 24.74 -22.65
CA SER A 126 6.39 24.65 -23.21
C SER A 126 5.42 23.93 -22.26
N ASP A 127 4.12 24.21 -22.35
CA ASP A 127 3.12 23.64 -21.44
C ASP A 127 3.01 22.11 -21.57
N GLU A 128 3.25 21.56 -22.76
CA GLU A 128 3.29 20.12 -22.99
C GLU A 128 4.49 19.44 -22.31
N GLU A 129 5.67 20.08 -22.35
CA GLU A 129 6.86 19.57 -21.68
C GLU A 129 6.70 19.59 -20.16
N LYS A 130 6.09 20.65 -19.60
CA LYS A 130 5.75 20.71 -18.16
C LYS A 130 4.81 19.57 -17.77
N LYS A 131 3.76 19.33 -18.55
CA LYS A 131 2.78 18.26 -18.28
C LYS A 131 3.43 16.88 -18.31
N ALA A 132 4.29 16.61 -19.30
CA ALA A 132 5.02 15.36 -19.41
C ALA A 132 5.97 15.13 -18.22
N VAL A 133 6.69 16.16 -17.77
CA VAL A 133 7.61 16.09 -16.63
C VAL A 133 6.86 15.87 -15.31
N HIS A 134 5.75 16.57 -15.07
CA HIS A 134 4.91 16.36 -13.89
C HIS A 134 4.29 14.96 -13.87
N HIS A 135 3.82 14.47 -15.01
CA HIS A 135 3.31 13.12 -15.15
C HIS A 135 4.37 12.07 -14.79
N LYS A 136 5.60 12.22 -15.30
CA LYS A 136 6.73 11.35 -14.96
C LYS A 136 7.03 11.32 -13.45
N LEU A 137 6.97 12.47 -12.78
CA LEU A 137 7.13 12.53 -11.32
C LEU A 137 6.03 11.76 -10.57
N PHE A 138 4.77 11.84 -11.03
CA PHE A 138 3.69 11.04 -10.46
C PHE A 138 3.85 9.54 -10.73
N CYS A 139 4.41 9.16 -11.88
CA CYS A 139 4.76 7.78 -12.17
C CYS A 139 5.80 7.22 -11.19
N LEU A 140 6.89 7.97 -10.97
CA LEU A 140 7.93 7.61 -10.00
C LEU A 140 7.39 7.55 -8.56
N ALA A 141 6.50 8.48 -8.20
CA ALA A 141 5.82 8.47 -6.91
C ALA A 141 4.87 7.27 -6.76
N ALA A 142 4.18 6.87 -7.84
CA ALA A 142 3.31 5.69 -7.85
C ALA A 142 4.11 4.39 -7.62
N ASP A 143 5.23 4.21 -8.33
CA ASP A 143 6.16 3.10 -8.08
C ASP A 143 6.57 3.04 -6.60
N LEU A 144 7.01 4.17 -6.04
CA LEU A 144 7.50 4.21 -4.66
C LEU A 144 6.40 3.91 -3.64
N SER A 145 5.20 4.47 -3.86
CA SER A 145 4.04 4.21 -3.02
C SER A 145 3.58 2.74 -3.10
N MET A 146 3.75 2.09 -4.25
CA MET A 146 3.46 0.66 -4.42
C MET A 146 4.47 -0.21 -3.69
N LEU A 147 5.76 0.15 -3.71
CA LEU A 147 6.79 -0.55 -2.94
C LEU A 147 6.52 -0.44 -1.44
N LYS A 148 6.19 0.76 -0.95
CA LYS A 148 5.83 0.93 0.46
C LYS A 148 4.56 0.16 0.82
N LEU A 149 3.58 0.07 -0.10
CA LEU A 149 2.39 -0.76 0.09
C LEU A 149 2.74 -2.24 0.26
N PHE A 150 3.61 -2.78 -0.61
CA PHE A 150 4.06 -4.17 -0.51
C PHE A 150 4.75 -4.46 0.82
N GLU A 151 5.69 -3.60 1.20
CA GLU A 151 6.37 -3.63 2.50
C GLU A 151 5.36 -3.64 3.65
N SER A 152 4.43 -2.67 3.68
CA SER A 152 3.45 -2.56 4.75
C SER A 152 2.60 -3.82 4.95
N PHE A 153 2.23 -4.54 3.89
CA PHE A 153 1.40 -5.75 4.00
C PHE A 153 2.20 -7.05 4.17
N ILE A 154 3.44 -7.10 3.70
CA ILE A 154 4.31 -8.29 3.86
C ILE A 154 5.04 -8.28 5.20
N GLU A 155 5.37 -7.09 5.70
CA GLU A 155 6.18 -6.88 6.90
C GLU A 155 5.35 -6.26 8.03
N SER A 156 4.89 -5.01 7.87
CA SER A 156 4.32 -4.25 8.98
C SER A 156 3.00 -4.83 9.50
N VAL A 157 2.11 -5.34 8.64
CA VAL A 157 0.81 -5.92 9.06
C VAL A 157 0.97 -7.24 9.82
N PRO A 158 1.72 -8.26 9.32
CA PRO A 158 2.00 -9.47 10.10
C PRO A 158 2.74 -9.18 11.40
N GLN A 159 3.65 -8.19 11.41
CA GLN A 159 4.33 -7.76 12.61
C GLN A 159 3.37 -7.09 13.61
N LEU A 160 2.46 -6.22 13.16
CA LEU A 160 1.41 -5.62 13.98
C LEU A 160 0.48 -6.70 14.55
N LEU A 161 0.12 -7.71 13.75
CA LEU A 161 -0.67 -8.86 14.18
C LEU A 161 0.05 -9.65 15.29
N LEU A 162 1.37 -9.87 15.15
CA LEU A 162 2.20 -10.51 16.18
C LEU A 162 2.29 -9.66 17.45
N GLN A 163 2.49 -8.34 17.32
CA GLN A 163 2.54 -7.42 18.47
C GLN A 163 1.21 -7.41 19.23
N LEU A 164 0.08 -7.36 18.52
CA LEU A 164 -1.25 -7.45 19.12
C LEU A 164 -1.46 -8.79 19.82
N TYR A 165 -1.05 -9.90 19.21
CA TYR A 165 -1.11 -11.23 19.84
C TYR A 165 -0.33 -11.27 21.16
N ILE A 166 0.88 -10.70 21.19
CA ILE A 166 1.72 -10.64 22.40
C ILE A 166 1.09 -9.74 23.46
N VAL A 167 0.63 -8.54 23.10
CA VAL A 167 0.07 -7.57 24.04
C VAL A 167 -1.24 -8.07 24.62
N MET A 168 -2.12 -8.65 23.81
CA MET A 168 -3.40 -9.20 24.27
C MET A 168 -3.24 -10.45 25.15
N GLY A 169 -2.10 -11.16 25.03
CA GLY A 169 -1.73 -12.24 25.94
C GLY A 169 -1.12 -11.77 27.26
N ARG A 170 -0.76 -10.48 27.39
CA ARG A 170 -0.21 -9.89 28.63
C ARG A 170 -1.31 -9.14 29.38
N THR A 171 -1.21 -9.08 30.71
CA THR A 171 -2.16 -8.36 31.58
C THR A 171 -1.94 -6.85 31.59
N GLU A 172 -0.78 -6.37 31.17
CA GLU A 172 -0.41 -4.96 31.17
C GLU A 172 0.05 -4.51 29.78
N CYS A 173 -0.52 -3.39 29.30
CA CYS A 173 -0.11 -2.72 28.07
C CYS A 173 0.41 -1.33 28.43
N SER A 174 1.68 -1.04 28.10
CA SER A 174 2.21 0.31 28.29
C SER A 174 1.56 1.29 27.31
N VAL A 175 1.33 2.53 27.74
CA VAL A 175 0.74 3.59 26.87
C VAL A 175 1.55 3.77 25.58
N MET A 176 2.88 3.67 25.66
CA MET A 176 3.78 3.78 24.52
C MET A 176 3.59 2.66 23.49
N GLN A 177 3.35 1.42 23.94
CA GLN A 177 3.04 0.30 23.03
C GLN A 177 1.69 0.51 22.35
N CYS A 178 0.68 0.97 23.09
CA CYS A 178 -0.62 1.29 22.51
C CYS A 178 -0.51 2.37 21.44
N LEU A 179 0.19 3.47 21.73
CA LEU A 179 0.44 4.54 20.76
C LEU A 179 1.20 4.05 19.52
N SER A 180 2.21 3.18 19.70
CA SER A 180 2.96 2.57 18.60
C SER A 180 2.07 1.70 17.70
N MET A 181 1.17 0.91 18.27
CA MET A 181 0.22 0.10 17.49
C MET A 181 -0.79 0.98 16.74
N VAL A 182 -1.32 2.04 17.37
CA VAL A 182 -2.20 3.02 16.72
C VAL A 182 -1.51 3.69 15.54
N PHE A 183 -0.25 4.10 15.72
CA PHE A 183 0.56 4.67 14.64
C PHE A 183 0.78 3.66 13.51
N SER A 184 1.00 2.37 13.84
CA SER A 184 1.17 1.30 12.86
C SER A 184 -0.09 1.10 12.00
N PHE A 185 -1.28 1.08 12.61
CA PHE A 185 -2.55 1.05 11.88
C PHE A 185 -2.71 2.24 10.93
N PHE A 186 -2.37 3.44 11.41
CA PHE A 186 -2.43 4.64 10.59
C PHE A 186 -1.44 4.57 9.42
N ASN A 187 -0.22 4.09 9.64
CA ASN A 187 0.80 3.96 8.61
C ASN A 187 0.37 3.00 7.50
N VAL A 188 -0.16 1.83 7.84
CA VAL A 188 -0.69 0.84 6.87
C VAL A 188 -1.84 1.43 6.06
N ALA A 189 -2.80 2.08 6.72
CA ALA A 189 -3.92 2.73 6.04
C ALA A 189 -3.44 3.85 5.11
N TRP A 190 -2.49 4.67 5.57
CA TRP A 190 -1.92 5.76 4.79
C TRP A 190 -1.13 5.27 3.57
N ALA A 191 -0.34 4.19 3.68
CA ALA A 191 0.37 3.59 2.55
C ALA A 191 -0.59 3.20 1.42
N LEU A 192 -1.75 2.62 1.77
CA LEU A 192 -2.80 2.27 0.82
C LEU A 192 -3.44 3.51 0.16
N VAL A 193 -3.71 4.55 0.95
CA VAL A 193 -4.26 5.81 0.42
C VAL A 193 -3.25 6.53 -0.48
N ASP A 194 -1.99 6.61 -0.07
CA ASP A 194 -0.94 7.25 -0.86
C ASP A 194 -0.76 6.52 -2.19
N TYR A 195 -0.71 5.19 -2.19
CA TYR A 195 -0.71 4.39 -3.41
C TYR A 195 -1.90 4.72 -4.30
N ARG A 196 -3.12 4.68 -3.77
CA ARG A 196 -4.33 4.95 -4.55
C ARG A 196 -4.31 6.34 -5.18
N ARG A 197 -3.80 7.35 -4.46
CA ARG A 197 -3.67 8.72 -4.96
C ARG A 197 -2.60 8.83 -6.04
N CYS A 198 -1.42 8.27 -5.81
CA CYS A 198 -0.34 8.31 -6.80
C CYS A 198 -0.73 7.60 -8.08
N LEU A 199 -1.33 6.42 -7.96
CA LEU A 199 -1.78 5.63 -9.10
C LEU A 199 -2.76 6.42 -9.97
N ARG A 200 -3.80 7.03 -9.37
CA ARG A 200 -4.80 7.79 -10.13
C ARG A 200 -4.20 9.03 -10.81
N ARG A 201 -3.23 9.69 -10.18
CA ARG A 201 -2.52 10.83 -10.78
C ARG A 201 -1.54 10.42 -11.89
N SER A 202 -1.03 9.20 -11.80
CA SER A 202 -0.15 8.64 -12.83
C SER A 202 -0.91 8.11 -14.05
N LEU A 203 -2.24 8.07 -14.01
CA LEU A 203 -3.07 7.56 -15.11
C LEU A 203 -3.73 8.71 -15.87
N PRO A 204 -3.46 8.86 -17.19
CA PRO A 204 -3.86 10.04 -17.96
C PRO A 204 -5.37 10.16 -18.20
N GLN A 205 -6.14 9.08 -18.07
CA GLN A 205 -7.58 9.03 -18.33
C GLN A 205 -8.45 8.85 -17.08
N THR A 206 -7.88 8.86 -15.88
CA THR A 206 -8.67 8.74 -14.64
C THR A 206 -8.74 10.07 -13.91
N THR A 207 -9.95 10.49 -13.55
CA THR A 207 -10.16 11.69 -12.72
C THR A 207 -9.33 11.60 -11.45
N GLU A 208 -8.67 12.67 -11.04
CA GLU A 208 -7.88 12.65 -9.80
C GLU A 208 -8.76 12.39 -8.56
N MET A 209 -8.11 12.02 -7.45
CA MET A 209 -8.79 12.03 -6.15
C MET A 209 -8.50 13.38 -5.48
N PRO A 210 -9.53 14.23 -5.25
CA PRO A 210 -9.31 15.55 -4.69
C PRO A 210 -8.63 15.45 -3.31
N SER A 211 -7.68 16.35 -3.05
CA SER A 211 -7.18 16.55 -1.69
C SER A 211 -8.27 17.10 -0.79
N GLY A 212 -8.29 16.69 0.49
CA GLY A 212 -9.26 17.15 1.48
C GLY A 212 -10.24 16.04 1.89
N LEU A 213 -11.54 16.36 1.92
CA LEU A 213 -12.58 15.49 2.45
C LEU A 213 -12.63 14.09 1.81
N PRO A 214 -12.56 13.91 0.47
CA PRO A 214 -12.57 12.58 -0.14
C PRO A 214 -11.40 11.70 0.32
N THR A 215 -10.21 12.30 0.46
CA THR A 215 -9.01 11.61 0.94
C THR A 215 -9.18 11.20 2.40
N ALA A 216 -9.70 12.09 3.26
CA ALA A 216 -9.95 11.79 4.66
C ALA A 216 -10.99 10.67 4.85
N VAL A 217 -12.13 10.73 4.15
CA VAL A 217 -13.17 9.70 4.25
C VAL A 217 -12.66 8.34 3.77
N TYR A 218 -11.91 8.30 2.67
CA TYR A 218 -11.30 7.07 2.19
C TYR A 218 -10.26 6.51 3.18
N LEU A 219 -9.47 7.38 3.80
CA LEU A 219 -8.53 7.00 4.86
C LEU A 219 -9.26 6.39 6.06
N PHE A 220 -10.33 7.02 6.56
CA PHE A 220 -11.11 6.47 7.66
C PHE A 220 -11.79 5.14 7.31
N TYR A 221 -12.33 5.02 6.10
CA TYR A 221 -12.84 3.73 5.59
C TYR A 221 -11.76 2.64 5.68
N LYS A 222 -10.56 2.88 5.14
CA LYS A 222 -9.49 1.90 5.14
C LYS A 222 -8.94 1.63 6.53
N LEU A 223 -8.73 2.66 7.33
CA LEU A 223 -8.29 2.54 8.71
C LEU A 223 -9.28 1.69 9.52
N CYS A 224 -10.56 2.01 9.52
CA CYS A 224 -11.56 1.29 10.30
C CYS A 224 -11.71 -0.18 9.85
N THR A 225 -11.77 -0.44 8.54
CA THR A 225 -11.90 -1.83 8.04
C THR A 225 -10.65 -2.68 8.30
N ILE A 226 -9.46 -2.12 8.14
CA ILE A 226 -8.20 -2.83 8.44
C ILE A 226 -8.09 -3.08 9.96
N THR A 227 -8.39 -2.08 10.78
CA THR A 227 -8.31 -2.18 12.24
C THR A 227 -9.22 -3.26 12.78
N SER A 228 -10.50 -3.28 12.38
CA SER A 228 -11.42 -4.31 12.87
C SER A 228 -10.96 -5.71 12.47
N HIS A 229 -10.45 -5.87 11.24
CA HIS A 229 -10.00 -7.18 10.78
C HIS A 229 -8.77 -7.70 11.48
N ILE A 230 -7.72 -6.88 11.60
CA ILE A 230 -6.47 -7.31 12.23
C ILE A 230 -6.74 -7.66 13.70
N LEU A 231 -7.59 -6.89 14.40
CA LEU A 231 -8.00 -7.22 15.76
C LEU A 231 -8.77 -8.55 15.80
N SER A 232 -9.72 -8.77 14.89
CA SER A 232 -10.43 -10.06 14.78
C SER A 232 -9.50 -11.24 14.45
N CYS A 233 -8.56 -11.06 13.53
CA CYS A 233 -7.53 -12.05 13.22
C CYS A 233 -6.67 -12.37 14.45
N THR A 234 -6.32 -11.35 15.25
CA THR A 234 -5.58 -11.53 16.50
C THR A 234 -6.39 -12.37 17.49
N LEU A 235 -7.69 -12.09 17.65
CA LEU A 235 -8.57 -12.89 18.51
C LEU A 235 -8.64 -14.35 18.06
N LEU A 236 -8.72 -14.61 16.76
CA LEU A 236 -8.72 -15.97 16.22
C LEU A 236 -7.41 -16.71 16.54
N LEU A 237 -6.26 -16.02 16.53
CA LEU A 237 -4.97 -16.61 16.92
C LEU A 237 -4.88 -16.90 18.42
N ILE A 238 -5.44 -16.03 19.26
CA ILE A 238 -5.50 -16.23 20.73
C ILE A 238 -6.42 -17.39 21.09
N LEU A 239 -7.50 -17.56 20.32
CA LEU A 239 -8.42 -18.67 20.51
C LEU A 239 -7.78 -20.00 20.11
N SER A 240 -7.17 -20.04 18.93
CA SER A 240 -6.52 -21.24 18.39
C SER A 240 -5.38 -20.88 17.46
N THR A 241 -4.19 -21.44 17.71
CA THR A 241 -3.04 -21.32 16.81
C THR A 241 -3.29 -21.98 15.45
N TYR A 242 -4.23 -22.94 15.37
CA TYR A 242 -4.65 -23.53 14.09
C TYR A 242 -5.33 -22.54 13.14
N SER A 243 -5.76 -21.36 13.62
CA SER A 243 -6.26 -20.25 12.79
C SER A 243 -5.22 -19.78 11.75
N THR A 244 -3.93 -20.06 11.96
CA THR A 244 -2.88 -19.83 10.95
C THR A 244 -3.09 -20.63 9.66
N ILE A 245 -3.68 -21.83 9.75
CA ILE A 245 -4.06 -22.64 8.58
C ILE A 245 -5.16 -21.93 7.80
N VAL A 246 -6.15 -21.36 8.50
CA VAL A 246 -7.24 -20.60 7.86
C VAL A 246 -6.70 -19.37 7.14
N PHE A 247 -5.77 -18.62 7.75
CA PHE A 247 -5.13 -17.49 7.07
C PHE A 247 -4.32 -17.92 5.85
N THR A 248 -3.64 -19.06 5.92
CA THR A 248 -2.93 -19.63 4.77
C THR A 248 -3.90 -19.98 3.64
N ILE A 249 -5.06 -20.56 3.96
CA ILE A 249 -6.11 -20.86 2.97
C ILE A 249 -6.66 -19.56 2.36
N LEU A 250 -6.95 -18.54 3.17
CA LEU A 250 -7.43 -17.23 2.68
C LEU A 250 -6.41 -16.57 1.74
N TRP A 251 -5.12 -16.64 2.09
CA TRP A 251 -4.04 -16.16 1.25
C TRP A 251 -3.97 -16.91 -0.09
N LEU A 252 -4.08 -18.24 -0.06
CA LEU A 252 -4.12 -19.05 -1.29
C LEU A 252 -5.34 -18.70 -2.16
N LEU A 253 -6.52 -18.54 -1.56
CA LEU A 253 -7.72 -18.10 -2.27
C LEU A 253 -7.54 -16.72 -2.90
N GLY A 254 -6.98 -15.76 -2.17
CA GLY A 254 -6.65 -14.43 -2.68
C GLY A 254 -5.64 -14.49 -3.84
N THR A 255 -4.65 -15.37 -3.75
CA THR A 255 -3.65 -15.58 -4.80
C THR A 255 -4.26 -16.24 -6.04
N ILE A 256 -5.14 -17.24 -5.87
CA ILE A 256 -5.88 -17.88 -6.97
C ILE A 256 -6.81 -16.87 -7.62
N TRP A 257 -7.47 -16.03 -6.84
CA TRP A 257 -8.30 -14.93 -7.36
C TRP A 257 -7.46 -13.97 -8.22
N ALA A 258 -6.34 -13.49 -7.70
CA ALA A 258 -5.40 -12.64 -8.46
C ALA A 258 -4.88 -13.34 -9.74
N HIS A 259 -4.66 -14.64 -9.68
CA HIS A 259 -4.29 -15.43 -10.86
C HIS A 259 -5.42 -15.52 -11.90
N SER A 260 -6.65 -15.71 -11.43
CA SER A 260 -7.85 -15.83 -12.27
C SER A 260 -8.18 -14.52 -12.99
N LEU A 261 -7.77 -13.39 -12.41
CA LEU A 261 -7.82 -12.07 -13.04
C LEU A 261 -6.77 -11.86 -14.16
N LYS A 262 -5.90 -12.85 -14.45
CA LYS A 262 -4.91 -12.82 -15.54
C LYS A 262 -4.11 -11.51 -15.62
N THR A 263 -3.66 -11.01 -14.48
CA THR A 263 -2.85 -9.78 -14.40
C THR A 263 -1.58 -9.88 -15.26
N ASN A 264 -1.22 -8.80 -15.96
CA ASN A 264 0.00 -8.73 -16.79
C ASN A 264 0.87 -7.55 -16.35
N PHE A 265 1.18 -7.51 -15.06
CA PHE A 265 1.91 -6.38 -14.48
C PHE A 265 3.42 -6.45 -14.79
N CYS A 266 4.00 -7.64 -14.73
CA CYS A 266 5.43 -7.88 -14.84
C CYS A 266 5.80 -8.48 -16.20
N SER A 267 6.98 -8.11 -16.71
CA SER A 267 7.50 -8.69 -17.96
C SER A 267 7.95 -10.14 -17.84
N SER A 268 8.28 -10.62 -16.63
CA SER A 268 8.70 -12.00 -16.39
C SER A 268 7.63 -12.80 -15.66
N ARG A 269 7.47 -14.07 -16.04
CA ARG A 269 6.48 -14.98 -15.44
C ARG A 269 6.70 -15.17 -13.94
N GLY A 270 7.96 -15.24 -13.50
CA GLY A 270 8.30 -15.39 -12.08
C GLY A 270 7.93 -14.16 -11.24
N LEU A 271 8.19 -12.96 -11.75
CA LEU A 271 7.84 -11.72 -11.06
C LEU A 271 6.32 -11.49 -11.04
N GLU A 272 5.60 -11.92 -12.08
CA GLU A 272 4.14 -11.88 -12.11
C GLU A 272 3.52 -12.82 -11.07
N PHE A 273 4.09 -14.02 -10.90
CA PHE A 273 3.68 -14.94 -9.85
C PHE A 273 3.92 -14.34 -8.46
N LEU A 274 5.10 -13.76 -8.22
CA LEU A 274 5.40 -13.06 -6.98
C LEU A 274 4.43 -11.91 -6.72
N TYR A 275 4.11 -11.11 -7.75
CA TYR A 275 3.13 -10.03 -7.66
C TYR A 275 1.77 -10.55 -7.21
N ARG A 276 1.25 -11.60 -7.86
CA ARG A 276 -0.03 -12.21 -7.50
C ARG A 276 -0.04 -12.78 -6.07
N ALA A 277 1.07 -13.35 -5.62
CA ALA A 277 1.21 -13.84 -4.24
C ALA A 277 1.16 -12.69 -3.22
N VAL A 278 1.83 -11.56 -3.51
CA VAL A 278 1.78 -10.34 -2.68
C VAL A 278 0.38 -9.74 -2.66
N ILE A 279 -0.29 -9.67 -3.81
CA ILE A 279 -1.70 -9.26 -3.89
C ILE A 279 -2.58 -10.18 -3.04
N GLY A 280 -2.35 -11.49 -3.07
CA GLY A 280 -3.04 -12.43 -2.19
C GLY A 280 -2.87 -12.11 -0.70
N VAL A 281 -1.67 -11.69 -0.27
CA VAL A 281 -1.44 -11.26 1.12
C VAL A 281 -2.24 -10.00 1.42
N ILE A 282 -2.19 -8.99 0.54
CA ILE A 282 -2.96 -7.76 0.71
C ILE A 282 -4.46 -8.06 0.82
N LEU A 283 -4.99 -8.92 -0.06
CA LEU A 283 -6.39 -9.36 -0.06
C LEU A 283 -6.79 -10.17 1.17
N THR A 284 -5.83 -10.71 1.94
CA THR A 284 -6.16 -11.33 3.22
C THR A 284 -6.57 -10.27 4.26
N PHE A 285 -6.06 -9.05 4.15
CA PHE A 285 -6.25 -8.00 5.15
C PHE A 285 -7.14 -6.85 4.69
N THR A 286 -7.11 -6.47 3.41
CA THR A 286 -7.92 -5.38 2.87
C THR A 286 -8.31 -5.60 1.41
N PHE A 287 -9.48 -5.10 1.03
CA PHE A 287 -9.90 -5.12 -0.36
C PHE A 287 -8.94 -4.25 -1.21
N PHE A 288 -8.26 -4.88 -2.16
CA PHE A 288 -7.37 -4.22 -3.10
C PHE A 288 -7.89 -4.45 -4.52
N ASN A 289 -8.26 -3.37 -5.20
CA ASN A 289 -8.82 -3.45 -6.54
C ASN A 289 -7.70 -3.59 -7.58
N VAL A 290 -7.53 -4.81 -8.09
CA VAL A 290 -6.51 -5.17 -9.09
C VAL A 290 -7.04 -5.04 -10.52
N LYS A 291 -8.35 -5.24 -10.71
CA LYS A 291 -9.05 -5.27 -12.01
C LYS A 291 -9.37 -3.88 -12.56
N GLY A 292 -9.40 -2.87 -11.69
CA GLY A 292 -9.60 -1.49 -12.09
C GLY A 292 -11.03 -1.05 -12.33
N GLN A 293 -11.92 -1.92 -12.87
CA GLN A 293 -13.28 -1.53 -13.26
C GLN A 293 -14.38 -2.55 -12.88
N ASN A 294 -15.59 -2.03 -12.65
CA ASN A 294 -16.83 -2.73 -12.27
C ASN A 294 -16.72 -3.77 -11.14
N THR A 295 -15.94 -3.48 -10.10
CA THR A 295 -15.71 -4.39 -8.95
C THR A 295 -16.78 -4.26 -7.85
N ARG A 296 -18.00 -3.79 -8.16
CA ARG A 296 -19.03 -3.54 -7.14
C ARG A 296 -19.46 -4.84 -6.46
N ALA A 297 -19.79 -5.86 -7.25
CA ALA A 297 -20.18 -7.18 -6.72
C ALA A 297 -19.03 -7.85 -5.96
N GLU A 298 -17.82 -7.82 -6.53
CA GLU A 298 -16.61 -8.36 -5.91
C GLU A 298 -16.32 -7.70 -4.55
N MET A 299 -16.47 -6.37 -4.46
CA MET A 299 -16.29 -5.61 -3.22
C MET A 299 -17.38 -5.93 -2.19
N ILE A 300 -18.64 -6.06 -2.60
CA ILE A 300 -19.73 -6.45 -1.70
C ILE A 300 -19.47 -7.84 -1.12
N ILE A 301 -19.14 -8.82 -1.97
CA ILE A 301 -18.83 -10.20 -1.53
C ILE A 301 -17.64 -10.19 -0.56
N TYR A 302 -16.58 -9.44 -0.88
CA TYR A 302 -15.41 -9.31 -0.02
C TYR A 302 -15.78 -8.78 1.37
N TYR A 303 -16.51 -7.66 1.45
CA TYR A 303 -16.85 -7.05 2.74
C TYR A 303 -17.88 -7.86 3.53
N LEU A 304 -18.72 -8.66 2.87
CA LEU A 304 -19.60 -9.64 3.53
C LEU A 304 -18.80 -10.76 4.19
N ILE A 305 -17.85 -11.37 3.46
CA ILE A 305 -16.96 -12.42 4.00
C ILE A 305 -16.14 -11.86 5.16
N HIS A 306 -15.59 -10.65 4.99
CA HIS A 306 -14.77 -10.00 6.00
C HIS A 306 -15.56 -9.65 7.27
N SER A 307 -16.80 -9.15 7.12
CA SER A 307 -17.70 -8.93 8.26
C SER A 307 -18.08 -10.23 8.96
N TYR A 308 -18.29 -11.32 8.19
CA TYR A 308 -18.53 -12.65 8.74
C TYR A 308 -17.34 -13.14 9.57
N ILE A 309 -16.10 -13.00 9.08
CA ILE A 309 -14.89 -13.35 9.83
C ILE A 309 -14.82 -12.55 11.13
N ASN A 310 -15.05 -11.23 11.07
CA ASN A 310 -14.98 -10.38 12.26
C ASN A 310 -16.01 -10.79 13.33
N MET A 311 -17.25 -11.06 12.92
CA MET A 311 -18.31 -11.52 13.82
C MET A 311 -18.04 -12.93 14.35
N SER A 312 -17.53 -13.84 13.51
CA SER A 312 -17.18 -15.19 13.92
C SER A 312 -16.10 -15.18 15.01
N ALA A 313 -15.09 -14.30 14.91
CA ALA A 313 -14.06 -14.16 15.92
C ALA A 313 -14.64 -13.79 17.30
N LEU A 314 -15.60 -12.86 17.32
CA LEU A 314 -16.28 -12.44 18.55
C LEU A 314 -17.17 -13.55 19.14
N ILE A 315 -17.94 -14.23 18.29
CA ILE A 315 -18.81 -15.34 18.71
C ILE A 315 -17.97 -16.50 19.26
N LEU A 316 -16.92 -16.89 18.56
CA LEU A 316 -16.04 -17.97 18.99
C LEU A 316 -15.32 -17.62 20.30
N LEU A 317 -14.89 -16.36 20.48
CA LEU A 317 -14.34 -15.89 21.75
C LEU A 317 -15.36 -16.05 22.89
N ALA A 318 -16.61 -15.63 22.67
CA ALA A 318 -17.68 -15.72 23.67
C ALA A 318 -18.02 -17.18 24.04
N LEU A 319 -17.99 -18.09 23.07
CA LEU A 319 -18.33 -19.50 23.28
C LEU A 319 -17.21 -20.29 23.98
N PHE A 320 -15.96 -20.09 23.55
CA PHE A 320 -14.84 -20.94 23.98
C PHE A 320 -14.01 -20.33 25.12
N LYS A 321 -14.03 -19.00 25.30
CA LYS A 321 -13.26 -18.30 26.33
C LYS A 321 -14.08 -17.15 26.96
N PRO A 322 -15.23 -17.44 27.59
CA PRO A 322 -16.09 -16.40 28.18
C PRO A 322 -15.39 -15.62 29.30
N GLU A 323 -14.48 -16.26 30.03
CA GLU A 323 -13.71 -15.63 31.11
C GLU A 323 -12.84 -14.46 30.63
N LEU A 324 -12.34 -14.54 29.39
CA LEU A 324 -11.52 -13.47 28.80
C LEU A 324 -12.36 -12.20 28.55
N MET A 325 -13.68 -12.32 28.33
CA MET A 325 -14.57 -11.19 28.04
C MET A 325 -14.78 -10.26 29.25
N LEU A 326 -14.42 -10.70 30.46
CA LEU A 326 -14.53 -9.90 31.69
C LEU A 326 -13.40 -8.87 31.83
N SER A 327 -12.33 -8.98 31.02
CA SER A 327 -11.26 -8.00 30.99
C SER A 327 -11.71 -6.69 30.35
N MET A 328 -11.58 -5.56 31.06
CA MET A 328 -11.85 -4.21 30.54
C MET A 328 -11.08 -3.91 29.24
N PHE A 329 -9.85 -4.43 29.15
CA PHE A 329 -9.04 -4.29 27.95
C PHE A 329 -9.65 -5.07 26.77
N LEU A 330 -10.09 -6.32 26.99
CA LEU A 330 -10.70 -7.11 25.93
C LEU A 330 -12.07 -6.57 25.53
N LEU A 331 -12.85 -6.04 26.48
CA LEU A 331 -14.11 -5.36 26.19
C LEU A 331 -13.88 -4.14 25.30
N THR A 332 -12.80 -3.39 25.54
CA THR A 332 -12.38 -2.27 24.68
C THR A 332 -12.05 -2.76 23.27
N VAL A 333 -11.31 -3.86 23.14
CA VAL A 333 -10.97 -4.47 21.83
C VAL A 333 -12.24 -4.94 21.10
N ILE A 334 -13.18 -5.57 21.79
CA ILE A 334 -14.48 -5.98 21.21
C ILE A 334 -15.26 -4.75 20.72
N GLY A 335 -15.34 -3.71 21.54
CA GLY A 335 -15.97 -2.44 21.17
C GLY A 335 -15.30 -1.80 19.94
N LEU A 336 -13.97 -1.85 19.85
CA LEU A 336 -13.23 -1.39 18.68
C LEU A 336 -13.51 -2.23 17.44
N ILE A 337 -13.58 -3.57 17.55
CA ILE A 337 -13.89 -4.45 16.41
C ILE A 337 -15.28 -4.14 15.86
N VAL A 338 -16.30 -4.08 16.73
CA VAL A 338 -17.68 -3.80 16.31
C VAL A 338 -17.80 -2.37 15.77
N GLY A 339 -17.30 -1.39 16.53
CA GLY A 339 -17.34 0.03 16.16
C GLY A 339 -16.63 0.31 14.84
N CYS A 340 -15.41 -0.19 14.66
CA CYS A 340 -14.65 0.01 13.43
C CYS A 340 -15.24 -0.78 12.25
N SER A 341 -15.82 -1.97 12.47
CA SER A 341 -16.50 -2.71 11.39
C SER A 341 -17.68 -1.93 10.84
N VAL A 342 -18.55 -1.40 11.72
CA VAL A 342 -19.71 -0.60 11.30
C VAL A 342 -19.25 0.72 10.68
N LEU A 343 -18.38 1.46 11.36
CA LEU A 343 -17.92 2.77 10.90
C LEU A 343 -17.16 2.68 9.56
N GLY A 344 -16.36 1.62 9.37
CA GLY A 344 -15.66 1.35 8.12
C GLY A 344 -16.61 1.13 6.95
N LEU A 345 -17.70 0.38 7.14
CA LEU A 345 -18.74 0.17 6.12
C LEU A 345 -19.53 1.44 5.85
N VAL A 346 -19.82 2.25 6.87
CA VAL A 346 -20.47 3.56 6.70
C VAL A 346 -19.59 4.48 5.84
N PHE A 347 -18.30 4.62 6.18
CA PHE A 347 -17.39 5.43 5.36
C PHE A 347 -17.18 4.88 3.96
N LEU A 348 -17.18 3.55 3.78
CA LEU A 348 -17.18 2.92 2.45
C LEU A 348 -18.38 3.40 1.63
N VAL A 349 -19.59 3.29 2.18
CA VAL A 349 -20.82 3.70 1.49
C VAL A 349 -20.83 5.20 1.22
N LEU A 350 -20.50 6.03 2.21
CA LEU A 350 -20.39 7.49 2.05
C LEU A 350 -19.38 7.87 0.96
N TYR A 351 -18.23 7.19 0.92
CA TYR A 351 -17.23 7.43 -0.12
C TYR A 351 -17.80 7.11 -1.50
N TYR A 352 -18.36 5.92 -1.71
CA TYR A 352 -18.85 5.50 -3.03
C TYR A 352 -20.13 6.21 -3.50
N LEU A 353 -20.97 6.70 -2.58
CA LEU A 353 -22.18 7.45 -2.92
C LEU A 353 -21.88 8.91 -3.26
N PHE A 354 -21.04 9.59 -2.46
CA PHE A 354 -20.91 11.04 -2.53
C PHE A 354 -19.55 11.54 -3.03
N LEU A 355 -18.47 10.77 -2.82
CA LEU A 355 -17.10 11.28 -2.95
C LEU A 355 -16.25 10.53 -3.98
N HIS A 356 -16.70 9.37 -4.46
CA HIS A 356 -16.02 8.60 -5.48
C HIS A 356 -16.14 9.33 -6.81
N PRO A 357 -15.02 9.74 -7.43
CA PRO A 357 -15.08 10.48 -8.68
C PRO A 357 -15.72 9.59 -9.76
N LYS A 358 -16.78 10.08 -10.40
CA LYS A 358 -17.43 9.38 -11.51
C LYS A 358 -16.45 9.35 -12.68
N GLU A 359 -16.26 8.19 -13.29
CA GLU A 359 -15.52 8.07 -14.55
C GLU A 359 -16.26 8.93 -15.59
N THR A 360 -15.55 9.89 -16.18
CA THR A 360 -16.20 10.91 -17.00
C THR A 360 -16.56 10.43 -18.40
N GLU A 361 -16.03 9.29 -18.89
CA GLU A 361 -16.46 8.69 -20.17
C GLU A 361 -16.33 7.15 -20.19
N PRO A 362 -17.20 6.44 -20.94
CA PRO A 362 -16.92 5.07 -21.35
C PRO A 362 -15.70 5.09 -22.26
N ARG A 363 -14.70 4.24 -21.97
CA ARG A 363 -13.50 4.10 -22.82
C ARG A 363 -13.93 3.86 -24.27
N VAL A 364 -13.61 4.82 -25.14
CA VAL A 364 -13.70 4.67 -26.59
C VAL A 364 -12.91 3.41 -26.94
N SER A 365 -13.57 2.47 -27.60
CA SER A 365 -12.94 1.35 -28.30
C SER A 365 -11.84 1.88 -29.21
N ASP A 366 -10.63 1.30 -29.13
CA ASP A 366 -9.55 1.52 -30.09
C ASP A 366 -10.10 1.31 -31.52
N GLU A 367 -10.49 2.40 -32.18
CA GLU A 367 -10.55 2.43 -33.63
C GLU A 367 -9.12 2.57 -34.13
N VAL A 368 -8.73 1.54 -34.86
CA VAL A 368 -7.45 1.35 -35.52
C VAL A 368 -7.29 2.42 -36.61
N ASP A 369 -6.03 2.81 -36.84
CA ASP A 369 -5.51 3.61 -37.97
C ASP A 369 -5.44 5.14 -37.84
N GLY A 370 -4.30 5.58 -37.31
CA GLY A 370 -3.67 6.86 -37.62
C GLY A 370 -2.19 6.85 -37.18
N PRO A 371 -1.22 7.33 -37.99
CA PRO A 371 0.20 7.32 -37.63
C PRO A 371 0.48 8.46 -36.64
N GLY A 372 0.04 8.30 -35.39
CA GLY A 372 0.36 9.18 -34.28
C GLY A 372 1.56 8.65 -33.50
N ASN A 373 2.62 9.44 -33.46
CA ASN A 373 3.92 9.15 -32.87
C ASN A 373 3.83 8.42 -31.51
N ASN A 374 4.18 7.14 -31.49
CA ASN A 374 3.91 6.23 -30.37
C ASN A 374 5.07 6.24 -29.37
N THR A 375 5.24 7.35 -28.65
CA THR A 375 6.29 7.54 -27.64
C THR A 375 5.76 7.21 -26.24
N ARG A 376 5.39 5.94 -25.99
CA ARG A 376 5.02 5.47 -24.63
C ARG A 376 6.23 4.82 -23.96
N THR A 377 6.84 5.50 -22.99
CA THR A 377 7.91 4.96 -22.13
C THR A 377 7.45 3.71 -21.39
N LYS A 378 8.39 2.82 -21.01
CA LYS A 378 8.08 1.58 -20.28
C LYS A 378 7.40 1.82 -18.93
N THR A 379 7.72 2.93 -18.26
CA THR A 379 7.07 3.39 -17.02
C THR A 379 5.58 3.64 -17.24
N ASN A 380 5.21 4.34 -18.33
CA ASN A 380 3.81 4.61 -18.66
C ASN A 380 3.04 3.31 -18.98
N LYS A 381 3.69 2.33 -19.65
CA LYS A 381 3.11 1.00 -19.90
C LYS A 381 2.87 0.21 -18.61
N ARG A 382 3.83 0.21 -17.68
CA ARG A 382 3.68 -0.45 -16.38
C ARG A 382 2.52 0.11 -15.59
N ILE A 383 2.36 1.43 -15.61
CA ILE A 383 1.30 2.11 -14.88
C ILE A 383 -0.08 1.84 -15.47
N SER A 384 -0.19 1.80 -16.80
CA SER A 384 -1.42 1.32 -17.44
C SER A 384 -1.73 -0.14 -17.06
N ASN A 385 -0.73 -0.96 -16.75
CA ASN A 385 -0.93 -2.35 -16.33
C ASN A 385 -1.30 -2.50 -14.83
N PHE A 386 -1.17 -1.46 -13.99
CA PHE A 386 -1.70 -1.48 -12.62
C PHE A 386 -3.24 -1.54 -12.58
N ILE A 387 -3.89 -1.17 -13.68
CA ILE A 387 -5.33 -1.14 -13.87
C ILE A 387 -5.62 -1.71 -15.26
N GLN A 388 -5.40 -3.01 -15.45
CA GLN A 388 -5.74 -3.68 -16.71
C GLN A 388 -6.70 -4.87 -16.47
N PRO A 389 -7.56 -5.13 -17.49
CA PRO A 389 -8.93 -5.65 -17.38
C PRO A 389 -9.12 -7.08 -16.88
#